data_AF-K2GCU7-F1
#
_entry.id   AF-K2GCU7-F1
#
_cell.length_a   1.000
_cell.length_b   1.000
_cell.length_c   1.000
_cell.angle_alpha   90.00
_cell.angle_beta   90.00
_cell.angle_gamma   90.00
#
_symmetry.space_group_name_H-M   'P 1'
#
loop_
_entity.id
_entity.type
_entity.pdbx_description
1 polymer ?
#
loop_
_entity_poly.entity_id
_entity_poly.type
_entity_poly.pdbx_seq_one_letter_code
_entity_poly.pdbx_strand_id
1 'polypeptide(L)'
;IKNEISKETKGVKFEKLKAERLSSQMIRVSFVLLDKDEAEKVTRAIDRVLNDKVSELNSEQKNPQWFKVLVSYPIVDNYGVSLGKLTMILLVAGLFLGFWAVLIRHYLK
;
A
#
# COMPACT_ATOMS: atom_id res chain seq x y z
N ILE A 1 13.99 4.29 -16.22
CA ILE A 1 13.22 4.24 -14.94
C ILE A 1 12.58 2.87 -14.68
N LYS A 2 11.41 2.50 -15.26
CA LYS A 2 10.73 1.22 -14.93
C LYS A 2 11.59 -0.03 -15.13
N ASN A 3 12.39 -0.07 -16.20
CA ASN A 3 13.31 -1.17 -16.48
C ASN A 3 14.58 -1.17 -15.61
N GLU A 4 15.03 -0.02 -15.13
CA GLU A 4 16.20 0.08 -14.23
C GLU A 4 15.85 -0.32 -12.81
N ILE A 5 14.69 0.13 -12.32
CA ILE A 5 14.17 -0.26 -11.00
C ILE A 5 13.94 -1.78 -10.97
N SER A 6 13.35 -2.36 -12.02
CA SER A 6 13.16 -3.82 -12.15
C SER A 6 14.47 -4.60 -12.18
N LYS A 7 15.54 -4.02 -12.75
CA LYS A 7 16.86 -4.64 -12.84
C LYS A 7 17.57 -4.65 -11.48
N GLU A 8 17.47 -3.58 -10.70
CA GLU A 8 18.02 -3.53 -9.33
C GLU A 8 17.23 -4.39 -8.33
N THR A 9 15.92 -4.49 -8.48
CA THR A 9 15.07 -5.28 -7.55
C THR A 9 14.89 -6.74 -7.97
N LYS A 10 15.68 -7.25 -8.94
CA LYS A 10 15.57 -8.62 -9.46
C LYS A 10 14.16 -9.02 -9.92
N GLY A 11 13.39 -8.07 -10.48
CA GLY A 11 12.07 -8.34 -11.06
C GLY A 11 10.88 -8.24 -10.11
N VAL A 12 11.01 -7.59 -8.94
CA VAL A 12 9.86 -7.32 -8.06
C VAL A 12 8.84 -6.47 -8.81
N LYS A 13 7.63 -7.02 -8.96
CA LYS A 13 6.53 -6.42 -9.74
C LYS A 13 5.63 -5.61 -8.82
N PHE A 14 5.53 -4.30 -9.08
CA PHE A 14 4.56 -3.43 -8.43
C PHE A 14 3.14 -3.84 -8.85
N GLU A 15 2.31 -4.32 -7.93
CA GLU A 15 0.93 -4.67 -8.26
C GLU A 15 0.06 -3.42 -8.52
N LYS A 16 0.26 -2.36 -7.73
CA LYS A 16 -0.52 -1.12 -7.84
C LYS A 16 0.35 0.09 -7.50
N LEU A 17 0.47 1.01 -8.45
CA LEU A 17 0.98 2.36 -8.23
C LEU A 17 -0.21 3.31 -8.10
N LYS A 18 -0.25 4.10 -7.04
CA LYS A 18 -1.27 5.13 -6.82
C LYS A 18 -0.58 6.48 -6.83
N ALA A 19 -1.00 7.36 -7.73
CA ALA A 19 -0.53 8.74 -7.78
C ALA A 19 -1.62 9.67 -7.25
N GLU A 20 -1.26 10.56 -6.35
CA GLU A 20 -2.16 11.53 -5.72
C GLU A 20 -1.52 12.93 -5.77
N ARG A 21 -2.27 13.93 -6.25
CA ARG A 21 -1.82 15.33 -6.21
C ARG A 21 -2.08 15.89 -4.81
N LEU A 22 -1.01 16.27 -4.10
CA LEU A 22 -1.13 16.92 -2.79
C LEU A 22 -1.24 18.45 -2.93
N SER A 23 -0.56 19.02 -3.93
CA SER A 23 -0.64 20.44 -4.27
C SER A 23 -0.23 20.67 -5.73
N SER A 24 -0.26 21.91 -6.21
CA SER A 24 0.22 22.25 -7.55
C SER A 24 1.72 21.95 -7.77
N GLN A 25 2.48 21.77 -6.69
CA GLN A 25 3.93 21.54 -6.73
C GLN A 25 4.34 20.18 -6.13
N MET A 26 3.38 19.37 -5.67
CA MET A 26 3.67 18.12 -4.97
C MET A 26 2.74 17.00 -5.42
N ILE A 27 3.35 15.90 -5.84
CA ILE A 27 2.68 14.65 -6.22
C ILE A 27 3.22 13.55 -5.31
N ARG A 28 2.32 12.80 -4.68
CA ARG A 28 2.63 11.59 -3.94
C ARG A 28 2.44 10.39 -4.85
N VAL A 29 3.43 9.52 -4.90
CA VAL A 29 3.30 8.20 -5.53
C VAL A 29 3.47 7.15 -4.44
N SER A 30 2.46 6.31 -4.25
CA SER A 30 2.48 5.20 -3.32
C SER A 30 2.36 3.87 -4.05
N PHE A 31 2.91 2.83 -3.44
CA PHE A 31 2.86 1.47 -3.94
C PHE A 31 2.62 0.51 -2.79
N VAL A 32 2.11 -0.67 -3.13
CA VAL A 32 1.85 -1.75 -2.16
C VAL A 32 2.64 -2.98 -2.59
N LEU A 33 3.25 -3.62 -1.60
CA LEU A 33 3.96 -4.90 -1.72
C LEU A 33 3.52 -5.80 -0.57
N LEU A 34 3.51 -7.11 -0.82
CA LEU A 34 3.08 -8.12 0.15
C LEU A 34 4.17 -8.43 1.17
N ASP A 35 5.43 -8.42 0.74
CA ASP A 35 6.57 -8.74 1.57
C ASP A 35 7.29 -7.47 2.06
N LYS A 36 7.57 -7.41 3.36
CA LYS A 36 8.22 -6.26 4.00
C LYS A 36 9.68 -6.10 3.53
N ASP A 37 10.42 -7.20 3.42
CA ASP A 37 11.83 -7.14 3.04
C ASP A 37 11.99 -6.74 1.57
N GLU A 38 11.09 -7.19 0.70
CA GLU A 38 10.98 -6.70 -0.68
C GLU A 38 10.62 -5.22 -0.71
N ALA A 39 9.66 -4.78 0.11
CA ALA A 39 9.29 -3.37 0.18
C ALA A 39 10.46 -2.49 0.59
N GLU A 40 11.25 -2.89 1.58
CA GLU A 40 12.43 -2.14 1.98
C GLU A 40 13.51 -2.07 0.89
N LYS A 41 13.75 -3.18 0.19
CA LYS A 41 14.71 -3.21 -0.93
C LYS A 41 14.27 -2.30 -2.07
N VAL A 42 13.00 -2.38 -2.43
CA VAL A 42 12.39 -1.55 -3.48
C VAL A 42 12.43 -0.08 -3.11
N THR A 43 12.07 0.28 -1.88
CA THR A 43 12.14 1.67 -1.41
C THR A 43 13.57 2.22 -1.48
N ARG A 44 14.57 1.44 -1.06
CA ARG A 44 15.98 1.84 -1.15
C ARG A 44 16.46 2.04 -2.60
N ALA A 45 16.05 1.16 -3.51
CA ALA A 45 16.37 1.28 -4.93
C ALA A 45 15.69 2.51 -5.55
N ILE A 46 14.42 2.76 -5.22
CA ILE A 46 13.67 3.95 -5.63
C ILE A 46 14.39 5.22 -5.15
N ASP A 47 14.75 5.28 -3.87
CA ASP A 47 15.43 6.44 -3.28
C ASP A 47 16.75 6.75 -4.00
N ARG A 48 17.56 5.73 -4.26
CA ARG A 48 18.82 5.88 -4.98
C ARG A 48 18.62 6.37 -6.41
N VAL A 49 17.87 5.60 -7.21
CA VAL A 49 17.73 5.84 -8.66
C VAL A 49 17.05 7.18 -8.94
N LEU A 50 16.00 7.53 -8.19
CA LEU A 50 15.30 8.79 -8.42
C LEU A 50 16.10 10.00 -7.97
N ASN A 51 16.80 9.95 -6.83
CA ASN A 51 17.65 11.07 -6.43
C ASN A 51 18.85 11.25 -7.37
N ASP A 52 19.45 10.16 -7.85
CA ASP A 52 20.54 10.24 -8.84
C ASP A 52 20.04 10.92 -10.13
N LYS A 53 18.86 10.51 -10.63
CA LYS A 53 18.26 11.11 -11.83
C LYS A 53 17.81 12.54 -11.64
N VAL A 54 17.30 12.89 -10.46
CA VAL A 54 16.92 14.27 -10.13
C VAL A 54 18.16 15.15 -9.96
N SER A 55 19.27 14.63 -9.43
CA SER A 55 20.53 15.35 -9.36
C SER A 55 21.07 15.67 -10.76
N GLU A 56 21.00 14.70 -11.68
CA GLU A 56 21.35 14.89 -13.09
C GLU A 56 20.48 15.99 -13.74
N LEU A 57 19.15 15.90 -13.56
CA LEU A 57 18.20 16.88 -14.09
C LEU A 57 18.39 18.29 -13.51
N ASN A 58 18.62 18.40 -12.20
CA ASN A 58 18.88 19.67 -11.53
C ASN A 58 20.18 20.32 -12.03
N SER A 59 21.20 19.51 -12.32
CA SER A 59 22.48 19.96 -12.88
C SER A 59 22.31 20.53 -14.30
N GLU A 60 21.58 19.83 -15.17
CA GLU A 60 21.28 20.31 -16.54
C GLU A 60 20.57 21.67 -16.53
N GLN A 61 19.80 21.92 -15.49
CA GLN A 61 18.95 23.09 -15.35
C GLN A 61 19.60 24.20 -14.53
N LYS A 62 20.87 23.99 -14.13
CA LYS A 62 21.70 24.93 -13.36
C LYS A 62 21.02 25.39 -12.06
N ASN A 63 20.08 24.59 -11.54
CA ASN A 63 19.37 24.86 -10.31
C ASN A 63 19.41 23.60 -9.42
N PRO A 64 20.28 23.58 -8.39
CA PRO A 64 20.52 22.39 -7.59
C PRO A 64 19.32 21.93 -6.76
N GLN A 65 18.28 22.76 -6.62
CA GLN A 65 17.12 22.50 -5.78
C GLN A 65 15.80 22.54 -6.54
N TRP A 66 15.85 22.38 -7.88
CA TRP A 66 14.64 22.51 -8.68
C TRP A 66 13.61 21.41 -8.40
N PHE A 67 14.09 20.16 -8.36
CA PHE A 67 13.28 19.01 -7.97
C PHE A 67 13.90 18.32 -6.75
N LYS A 68 13.03 17.78 -5.90
CA LYS A 68 13.43 16.95 -4.75
C LYS A 68 12.47 15.79 -4.64
N VAL A 69 13.01 14.57 -4.53
CA VAL A 69 12.22 13.37 -4.26
C VAL A 69 12.29 13.10 -2.76
N LEU A 70 11.13 12.92 -2.15
CA LEU A 70 11.01 12.56 -0.74
C LEU A 70 10.51 11.12 -0.67
N VAL A 71 11.39 10.22 -0.23
CA VAL A 71 11.05 8.80 -0.05
C VAL A 71 10.82 8.51 1.43
N SER A 72 9.68 7.89 1.73
CA SER A 72 9.36 7.41 3.07
C SER A 72 9.56 5.89 3.14
N TYR A 73 10.01 5.40 4.30
CA TYR A 73 10.12 3.96 4.54
C TYR A 73 8.74 3.28 4.51
N PRO A 74 8.68 2.02 4.02
CA PRO A 74 7.43 1.29 3.92
C PRO A 74 6.85 1.03 5.31
N ILE A 75 5.55 1.20 5.43
CA ILE A 75 4.79 0.88 6.65
C ILE A 75 4.02 -0.42 6.42
N VAL A 76 3.99 -1.28 7.43
CA VAL A 76 3.13 -2.47 7.42
C VAL A 76 1.73 -2.02 7.81
N ASP A 77 0.81 -2.05 6.85
CA ASP A 77 -0.59 -1.73 7.11
C ASP A 77 -1.32 -3.00 7.57
N ASN A 78 -1.67 -3.05 8.85
CA ASN A 78 -2.42 -4.17 9.42
C ASN A 78 -3.92 -3.99 9.14
N TYR A 79 -4.32 -4.11 7.87
CA TYR A 79 -5.74 -4.19 7.48
C TYR A 79 -6.28 -5.60 7.75
N GLY A 80 -6.39 -5.95 9.03
CA GLY A 80 -7.04 -7.18 9.49
C GLY A 80 -8.30 -6.87 10.27
N VAL A 81 -9.41 -7.57 9.97
CA VAL A 81 -10.53 -7.64 10.92
C VAL A 81 -10.00 -8.37 12.14
N SER A 82 -10.00 -7.72 13.31
CA SER A 82 -9.54 -8.39 14.53
C SER A 82 -10.38 -9.63 14.78
N LEU A 83 -9.74 -10.71 15.21
CA LEU A 83 -10.43 -11.98 15.51
C LEU A 83 -11.63 -11.75 16.43
N GLY A 84 -11.48 -10.87 17.43
CA GLY A 84 -12.57 -10.47 18.34
C GLY A 84 -13.77 -9.81 17.64
N LYS A 85 -13.54 -8.92 16.66
CA LYS A 85 -14.62 -8.32 15.87
C LYS A 85 -15.32 -9.38 15.01
N LEU A 86 -14.54 -10.27 14.38
CA LEU A 86 -15.08 -11.35 13.56
C LEU A 86 -15.96 -12.31 14.38
N THR A 87 -15.48 -12.72 15.57
CA THR A 87 -16.22 -13.62 16.46
C THR A 87 -17.49 -12.98 16.99
N MET A 88 -17.47 -11.69 17.31
CA MET A 88 -18.67 -10.98 17.78
C MET A 88 -19.74 -10.93 16.68
N ILE A 89 -19.36 -10.63 15.43
CA ILE A 89 -20.29 -10.61 14.30
C ILE A 89 -20.90 -12.00 14.08
N LEU A 90 -20.07 -13.05 14.09
CA LEU A 90 -20.53 -14.43 13.92
C LEU A 90 -21.47 -14.87 15.06
N LEU A 91 -21.21 -14.47 16.30
CA LEU A 91 -22.05 -14.79 17.45
C LEU A 91 -23.43 -14.14 17.32
N VAL A 92 -23.47 -12.84 17.00
CA VAL A 92 -24.73 -12.10 16.80
C VAL A 92 -25.53 -12.68 15.64
N ALA A 93 -24.88 -12.95 14.52
CA ALA A 93 -25.52 -13.58 13.36
C ALA A 93 -26.07 -14.98 13.69
N GLY A 94 -25.29 -15.78 14.43
CA GLY A 94 -25.69 -17.11 14.88
C GLY A 94 -26.91 -17.08 15.81
N LEU A 95 -26.92 -16.17 16.79
CA LEU A 95 -28.07 -15.99 17.69
C LEU A 95 -29.31 -15.52 16.93
N PHE A 96 -29.15 -14.57 16.01
CA PHE A 96 -30.25 -14.05 15.20
C PHE A 96 -30.85 -15.17 14.35
N LEU A 97 -30.05 -15.88 13.58
CA LEU A 97 -30.52 -16.98 12.73
C LEU A 97 -31.08 -18.14 13.56
N GLY A 98 -30.45 -18.47 14.69
CA GLY A 98 -30.91 -19.51 15.60
C GLY A 98 -32.29 -19.18 16.19
N PHE A 99 -32.50 -17.94 16.62
CA PHE A 99 -33.79 -17.46 17.12
C PHE A 99 -34.90 -17.61 16.07
N TRP A 100 -34.65 -17.15 14.84
CA TRP A 100 -35.59 -17.29 13.74
C TRP A 100 -35.86 -18.76 13.38
N ALA A 101 -34.83 -19.60 13.35
CA ALA A 101 -35.00 -21.03 13.06
C ALA A 101 -35.88 -21.75 14.09
N VAL A 102 -35.73 -21.42 15.39
CA VAL A 102 -36.57 -21.97 16.45
C VAL A 102 -38.02 -21.48 16.32
N LEU A 103 -38.23 -20.19 16.08
CA LEU A 103 -39.58 -19.63 15.88
C LEU A 103 -40.29 -20.28 14.70
N ILE A 104 -39.64 -20.36 13.54
CA ILE A 104 -40.19 -20.99 12.35
C ILE A 104 -40.55 -22.46 12.65
N ARG A 105 -39.65 -23.21 13.29
CA ARG A 105 -39.91 -24.61 13.63
C ARG A 105 -41.07 -24.80 14.60
N HIS A 106 -41.28 -23.85 15.51
CA HIS A 106 -42.33 -23.95 16.52
C HIS A 106 -43.70 -23.48 16.04
N TYR A 107 -43.75 -22.47 15.16
CA TYR A 107 -45.02 -21.86 14.72
C TYR A 107 -45.49 -22.28 13.32
N LEU A 108 -44.60 -22.73 12.43
CA LEU A 108 -44.93 -23.12 11.05
C LEU A 108 -44.93 -24.65 10.85
N LYS A 109 -44.87 -25.43 11.93
CA LYS A 109 -45.03 -26.89 11.91
C LYS A 109 -46.25 -27.32 12.70
#